data_AF-A0AAX3LWK6-F1
#
_entry.id   AF-A0AAX3LWK6-F1
#
_cell.length_a   1.000
_cell.length_b   1.000
_cell.length_c   1.000
_cell.angle_alpha   90.00
_cell.angle_beta   90.00
_cell.angle_gamma   90.00
#
_symmetry.space_group_name_H-M   'P 1'
#
loop_
_entity.id
_entity.type
_entity.pdbx_description
1 polymer ?
#
loop_
_entity_poly.entity_id
_entity_poly.type
_entity_poly.pdbx_seq_one_letter_code
_entity_poly.pdbx_strand_id
1 'polypeptide(L)'
;MLEVKRDIEQTKMDFYAVLIPTILSKEIFRNNNDIKALSEKLKVEKSLKDYLYDSRTALLARIIREVEANTEENLKFNISTFKKVTLDLLEYKGLVHTNEVTQIINRFSRNNKENKDG
;
A
#
# COMPACT_ATOMS: atom_id res chain seq x y z
N MET A 1 -8.82 29.63 -10.41
CA MET A 1 -8.23 28.53 -11.20
C MET A 1 -7.87 27.44 -10.21
N LEU A 2 -8.58 26.30 -10.21
CA LEU A 2 -8.28 25.19 -9.31
C LEU A 2 -6.92 24.61 -9.75
N GLU A 3 -5.86 24.98 -9.05
CA GLU A 3 -4.55 24.41 -9.32
C GLU A 3 -4.62 22.90 -9.17
N VAL A 4 -4.26 22.24 -10.25
CA VAL A 4 -4.21 20.81 -10.40
C VAL A 4 -2.99 20.31 -9.61
N LYS A 5 -3.13 20.17 -8.29
CA LYS A 5 -2.29 19.29 -7.46
C LYS A 5 -2.52 17.80 -7.80
N ARG A 6 -2.89 17.46 -9.05
CA ARG A 6 -3.43 16.14 -9.42
C ARG A 6 -2.42 15.03 -9.23
N ASP A 7 -1.11 15.26 -9.33
CA ASP A 7 -0.18 14.13 -9.44
C ASP A 7 -0.01 13.38 -8.12
N ILE A 8 0.26 14.08 -7.01
CA ILE A 8 0.50 13.43 -5.72
C ILE A 8 -0.79 12.93 -5.07
N GLU A 9 -1.88 13.71 -5.12
CA GLU A 9 -3.16 13.32 -4.52
C GLU A 9 -3.80 12.17 -5.29
N GLN A 10 -3.71 12.16 -6.63
CA GLN A 10 -4.14 10.99 -7.40
C GLN A 10 -3.27 9.78 -7.07
N THR A 11 -1.94 9.94 -6.97
CA THR A 11 -1.04 8.85 -6.58
C THR A 11 -1.38 8.28 -5.20
N LYS A 12 -1.78 9.10 -4.23
CA LYS A 12 -2.27 8.63 -2.93
C LYS A 12 -3.57 7.85 -3.05
N MET A 13 -4.55 8.37 -3.78
CA MET A 13 -5.85 7.70 -4.00
C MET A 13 -5.67 6.34 -4.69
N ASP A 14 -4.79 6.33 -5.69
CA ASP A 14 -4.36 5.15 -6.41
C ASP A 14 -3.70 4.14 -5.46
N PHE A 15 -2.81 4.60 -4.60
CA PHE A 15 -2.19 3.74 -3.60
C PHE A 15 -3.21 3.20 -2.59
N TYR A 16 -4.16 4.02 -2.12
CA TYR A 16 -5.23 3.60 -1.21
C TYR A 16 -6.11 2.50 -1.81
N ALA A 17 -6.41 2.59 -3.11
CA ALA A 17 -7.21 1.58 -3.82
C ALA A 17 -6.59 0.17 -3.76
N VAL A 18 -5.27 0.05 -3.55
CA VAL A 18 -4.57 -1.24 -3.40
C VAL A 18 -4.26 -1.56 -1.94
N LEU A 19 -3.75 -0.56 -1.21
CA LEU A 19 -3.28 -0.71 0.16
C LEU A 19 -4.39 -1.20 1.07
N ILE A 20 -5.58 -0.57 0.99
CA ILE A 20 -6.71 -0.89 1.85
C ILE A 20 -7.17 -2.34 1.71
N PRO A 21 -7.55 -2.83 0.50
CA PRO A 21 -7.99 -4.22 0.37
C PRO A 21 -6.88 -5.22 0.70
N THR A 22 -5.61 -4.89 0.43
CA THR A 22 -4.47 -5.75 0.76
C THR A 22 -4.32 -5.94 2.27
N ILE A 23 -4.32 -4.85 3.03
CA ILE A 23 -4.20 -4.88 4.50
C ILE A 23 -5.42 -5.57 5.14
N LEU A 24 -6.61 -5.39 4.56
CA LEU A 24 -7.84 -6.00 5.08
C LEU A 24 -7.97 -7.49 4.74
N SER A 25 -7.32 -7.98 3.68
CA SER A 25 -7.43 -9.36 3.22
C SER A 25 -6.95 -10.38 4.28
N LYS A 26 -7.86 -11.28 4.68
CA LYS A 26 -7.55 -12.42 5.57
C LYS A 26 -6.83 -13.56 4.86
N GLU A 27 -6.83 -13.56 3.53
CA GLU A 27 -6.08 -14.52 2.71
C GLU A 27 -4.60 -14.14 2.67
N ILE A 28 -4.33 -12.84 2.53
CA ILE A 28 -2.97 -12.29 2.54
C ILE A 28 -2.44 -12.26 3.97
N PHE A 29 -3.16 -11.62 4.89
CA PHE A 29 -2.79 -11.50 6.30
C PHE A 29 -3.79 -12.23 7.18
N ARG A 30 -3.44 -13.46 7.60
CA ARG A 30 -4.32 -14.28 8.43
C ARG A 30 -4.51 -13.65 9.80
N ASN A 31 -3.41 -13.20 10.39
CA ASN A 31 -3.36 -12.49 11.67
C ASN A 31 -2.91 -11.05 11.46
N ASN A 32 -3.28 -10.15 12.38
CA ASN A 32 -2.87 -8.75 12.28
C ASN A 32 -1.35 -8.59 12.43
N ASN A 33 -0.70 -9.46 13.22
CA ASN A 33 0.75 -9.46 13.37
C ASN A 33 1.49 -9.80 12.07
N ASP A 34 0.84 -10.51 11.14
CA ASP A 34 1.44 -10.82 9.83
C ASP A 34 1.66 -9.53 9.01
N ILE A 35 0.94 -8.45 9.32
CA ILE A 35 1.05 -7.15 8.66
C ILE A 35 2.37 -6.46 9.02
N LYS A 36 2.99 -6.78 10.18
CA LYS A 36 4.28 -6.20 10.62
C LYS A 36 5.35 -6.28 9.53
N ALA A 37 5.46 -7.43 8.88
CA ALA A 37 6.46 -7.67 7.83
C ALA A 37 6.34 -6.71 6.64
N LEU A 38 5.14 -6.18 6.39
CA LEU A 38 4.89 -5.13 5.39
C LEU A 38 5.05 -3.74 6.00
N SER A 39 4.40 -3.47 7.13
CA SER A 39 4.27 -2.13 7.68
C SER A 39 5.58 -1.58 8.26
N GLU A 40 6.48 -2.43 8.75
CA GLU A 40 7.82 -2.03 9.22
C GLU A 40 8.76 -1.61 8.09
N LYS A 41 8.46 -2.00 6.84
CA LYS A 41 9.25 -1.61 5.67
C LYS A 41 8.81 -0.28 5.07
N LEU A 42 7.66 0.24 5.49
CA LEU A 42 7.16 1.54 5.03
C LEU A 42 7.91 2.66 5.76
N LYS A 43 8.28 3.71 5.01
CA LYS A 43 8.69 4.99 5.59
C LYS A 43 7.44 5.66 6.17
N VAL A 44 7.37 5.69 7.50
CA VAL A 44 6.36 6.40 8.28
C VAL A 44 7.06 7.44 9.13
N GLU A 45 6.45 8.60 9.34
CA GLU A 45 7.01 9.66 10.19
C GLU A 45 6.99 9.23 11.66
N LYS A 46 5.97 8.47 12.04
CA LYS A 46 5.76 8.02 13.40
C LYS A 46 5.66 6.50 13.44
N SER A 47 6.48 5.90 14.30
CA SER A 47 6.51 4.46 14.53
C SER A 47 5.11 3.88 14.79
N LEU A 48 4.83 2.74 14.14
CA LEU A 48 3.65 1.93 14.33
C LEU A 48 3.83 1.09 15.60
N LYS A 49 3.33 1.60 16.73
CA LYS A 49 3.42 0.94 18.04
C LYS A 49 2.72 -0.42 18.05
N ASP A 50 3.21 -1.34 18.88
CA ASP A 50 2.72 -2.74 18.93
C ASP A 50 1.22 -2.88 19.17
N TYR A 51 0.63 -2.02 20.01
CA TYR A 51 -0.82 -2.06 20.28
C TYR A 51 -1.68 -1.81 19.03
N LEU A 52 -1.14 -1.22 17.97
CA LEU A 52 -1.89 -1.02 16.73
C LEU A 52 -2.20 -2.33 16.02
N TYR A 53 -1.37 -3.35 16.23
CA TYR A 53 -1.56 -4.68 15.62
C TYR A 53 -2.68 -5.47 16.32
N ASP A 54 -3.23 -4.99 17.45
CA ASP A 54 -4.40 -5.61 18.07
C ASP A 54 -5.66 -5.40 17.22
N SER A 55 -5.71 -4.34 16.40
CA SER A 55 -6.84 -4.02 15.54
C SER A 55 -6.41 -3.67 14.12
N ARG A 56 -6.81 -4.49 13.16
CA ARG A 56 -6.54 -4.29 11.73
C ARG A 56 -7.03 -2.93 11.22
N THR A 57 -8.19 -2.48 11.68
CA THR A 57 -8.75 -1.18 11.28
C THR A 57 -8.00 -0.02 11.92
N ALA A 58 -7.55 -0.15 13.17
CA ALA A 58 -6.73 0.87 13.83
C ALA A 58 -5.35 0.99 13.15
N LEU A 59 -4.73 -0.15 12.83
CA LEU A 59 -3.48 -0.19 12.06
C LEU A 59 -3.66 0.46 10.68
N LEU A 60 -4.69 0.07 9.94
CA LEU A 60 -4.96 0.64 8.61
C LEU A 60 -5.19 2.16 8.69
N ALA A 61 -6.03 2.62 9.61
CA ALA A 61 -6.27 4.05 9.81
C ALA A 61 -4.98 4.80 10.14
N ARG A 62 -4.07 4.17 10.90
CA ARG A 62 -2.76 4.75 11.18
C ARG A 62 -1.90 4.84 9.93
N ILE A 63 -1.78 3.76 9.16
CA ILE A 63 -1.00 3.72 7.92
C ILE A 63 -1.51 4.77 6.94
N ILE A 64 -2.83 4.91 6.76
CA ILE A 64 -3.43 5.94 5.90
C ILE A 64 -2.99 7.34 6.32
N ARG A 65 -2.99 7.66 7.62
CA ARG A 65 -2.53 8.98 8.10
C ARG A 65 -1.05 9.23 7.81
N GLU A 66 -0.21 8.19 7.89
CA GLU A 66 1.20 8.31 7.54
C GLU A 66 1.41 8.47 6.03
N VAL A 67 0.59 7.80 5.21
CA VAL A 67 0.59 8.00 3.76
C VAL A 67 0.13 9.41 3.38
N GLU A 68 -0.87 9.94 4.07
CA GLU A 68 -1.39 11.29 3.85
C GLU A 68 -0.33 12.36 4.12
N ALA A 69 0.50 12.16 5.15
CA ALA A 69 1.58 13.05 5.53
C ALA A 69 2.86 12.86 4.69
N ASN A 70 2.96 11.82 3.86
CA ASN A 70 4.20 11.55 3.12
C ASN A 70 4.57 12.69 2.16
N THR A 71 5.87 12.98 2.13
CA THR A 71 6.49 13.67 0.99
C THR A 71 6.36 12.80 -0.27
N GLU A 72 6.45 13.42 -1.44
CA GLU A 72 6.40 12.70 -2.72
C GLU A 72 7.46 11.58 -2.80
N GLU A 73 8.67 11.82 -2.28
CA GLU A 73 9.75 10.84 -2.22
C GLU A 73 9.35 9.64 -1.35
N ASN A 74 8.83 9.88 -0.15
CA ASN A 74 8.39 8.81 0.74
C ASN A 74 7.21 8.04 0.18
N LEU A 75 6.28 8.72 -0.50
CA LEU A 75 5.16 8.08 -1.18
C LEU A 75 5.64 7.13 -2.28
N LYS A 76 6.54 7.59 -3.16
CA LYS A 76 7.14 6.75 -4.21
C LYS A 76 7.88 5.55 -3.64
N PHE A 77 8.66 5.76 -2.57
CA PHE A 77 9.34 4.69 -1.86
C PHE A 77 8.35 3.66 -1.31
N ASN A 78 7.30 4.13 -0.62
CA ASN A 78 6.29 3.26 0.00
C ASN A 78 5.51 2.45 -1.03
N ILE A 79 5.15 3.04 -2.17
CA ILE A 79 4.47 2.32 -3.26
C ILE A 79 5.37 1.21 -3.82
N SER A 80 6.64 1.51 -4.09
CA SER A 80 7.61 0.54 -4.60
C SER A 80 7.83 -0.62 -3.60
N THR A 81 8.05 -0.27 -2.33
CA THR A 81 8.23 -1.24 -1.25
C THR A 81 6.99 -2.09 -1.04
N PHE A 82 5.81 -1.47 -0.95
CA PHE A 82 4.54 -2.17 -0.81
C PHE A 82 4.33 -3.17 -1.94
N LYS A 83 4.55 -2.74 -3.19
CA LYS A 83 4.42 -3.62 -4.36
C LYS A 83 5.34 -4.83 -4.25
N LYS A 84 6.63 -4.61 -3.98
CA LYS A 84 7.61 -5.69 -3.87
C LYS A 84 7.22 -6.68 -2.78
N VAL A 85 7.00 -6.19 -1.56
CA VAL A 85 6.70 -7.04 -0.40
C VAL A 85 5.40 -7.80 -0.58
N THR A 86 4.37 -7.16 -1.15
CA THR A 86 3.08 -7.81 -1.38
C THR A 86 3.17 -8.88 -2.46
N LEU A 87 3.91 -8.64 -3.55
CA LEU A 87 4.14 -9.66 -4.58
C LEU A 87 4.92 -10.85 -4.04
N ASP A 88 6.02 -10.61 -3.32
CA ASP A 88 6.81 -11.66 -2.68
C ASP A 88 5.93 -12.51 -1.72
N LEU A 89 5.04 -11.85 -0.96
CA LEU A 89 4.13 -12.51 -0.04
C LEU A 89 3.06 -13.35 -0.77
N LEU A 90 2.50 -12.81 -1.85
CA LEU A 90 1.50 -13.51 -2.66
C LEU A 90 2.10 -14.72 -3.38
N GLU A 91 3.33 -14.60 -3.88
CA GLU A 91 4.08 -15.71 -4.49
C GLU A 91 4.36 -16.80 -3.46
N TYR A 92 4.89 -16.44 -2.30
CA TYR A 92 5.13 -17.38 -1.20
C TYR A 92 3.86 -18.13 -0.77
N LYS A 93 2.69 -17.47 -0.82
CA LYS A 93 1.39 -18.05 -0.47
C LYS A 93 0.68 -18.76 -1.64
N GLY A 94 1.24 -18.73 -2.86
CA GLY A 94 0.59 -19.28 -4.05
C GLY A 94 -0.69 -18.56 -4.47
N LEU A 95 -0.86 -17.28 -4.11
CA LEU A 95 -2.07 -16.47 -4.34
C LEU A 95 -1.99 -15.56 -5.58
N VAL A 96 -0.90 -15.62 -6.35
CA VAL A 96 -0.63 -14.73 -7.48
C VAL A 96 -1.73 -14.75 -8.53
N HIS A 97 -2.32 -15.91 -8.80
CA HIS A 97 -3.32 -16.07 -9.87
C HIS A 97 -4.77 -15.97 -9.42
N THR A 98 -5.04 -15.99 -8.12
CA THR A 98 -6.40 -16.06 -7.56
C THR A 98 -6.85 -14.79 -6.86
N ASN A 99 -5.92 -13.93 -6.44
CA ASN A 99 -6.27 -12.77 -5.62
C ASN A 99 -6.60 -11.52 -6.45
N GLU A 100 -7.76 -10.92 -6.20
CA GLU A 100 -8.19 -9.64 -6.78
C GLU A 100 -7.17 -8.52 -6.54
N VAL A 101 -6.47 -8.57 -5.40
CA VAL A 101 -5.38 -7.64 -5.08
C VAL A 101 -4.26 -7.71 -6.10
N THR A 102 -3.92 -8.90 -6.62
CA THR A 102 -2.88 -9.03 -7.66
C THR A 102 -3.30 -8.34 -8.95
N GLN A 103 -4.57 -8.44 -9.33
CA GLN A 103 -5.11 -7.74 -10.50
C GLN A 103 -5.05 -6.22 -10.32
N ILE A 104 -5.38 -5.74 -9.11
CA ILE A 104 -5.31 -4.32 -8.76
C ILE A 104 -3.85 -3.82 -8.77
N ILE A 105 -2.91 -4.52 -8.14
CA ILE A 105 -1.47 -4.20 -8.15
C ILE A 105 -0.93 -4.12 -9.58
N ASN A 106 -1.30 -5.08 -10.43
CA ASN A 106 -0.85 -5.14 -11.81
C ASN A 106 -1.44 -4.01 -12.66
N ARG A 107 -2.71 -3.64 -12.44
CA ARG A 107 -3.34 -2.48 -13.08
C ARG A 107 -2.60 -1.18 -12.74
N PHE A 108 -2.29 -0.98 -11.46
CA PHE A 108 -1.53 0.19 -11.01
C PHE A 108 -0.12 0.26 -11.59
N SER A 109 0.52 -0.89 -11.76
CA SER A 109 1.85 -0.96 -12.36
C SER A 109 1.88 -0.60 -13.84
N ARG A 110 0.77 -0.76 -14.56
CA ARG A 110 0.66 -0.44 -15.99
C ARG A 110 0.32 1.04 -16.22
N ASN A 111 -0.62 1.59 -15.46
CA ASN A 111 -1.02 3.00 -15.59
C ASN A 111 0.15 3.97 -15.31
N ASN A 112 1.07 3.63 -14.40
CA ASN A 112 2.27 4.44 -14.13
C ASN A 112 3.33 4.39 -15.26
N LYS A 113 3.25 3.45 -16.21
CA LYS A 113 4.13 3.43 -17.39
C LYS A 113 3.60 4.32 -18.51
N GLU A 114 2.28 4.36 -18.72
CA GLU A 114 1.67 5.13 -19.81
C GLU A 114 1.80 6.65 -19.62
N ASN A 115 1.91 7.14 -18.37
CA ASN A 115 2.11 8.56 -18.07
C ASN A 115 3.57 9.07 -18.23
N LYS A 116 4.51 8.22 -18.69
CA LYS A 116 5.91 8.65 -18.95
C LYS A 116 6.23 8.94 -20.42
N ASP A 117 5.29 8.64 -21.33
CA ASP A 117 5.47 8.78 -22.78
C ASP A 117 4.52 9.83 -23.40
N GLY A 118 4.06 10.82 -22.61
CA GLY A 118 3.13 11.88 -23.03
C GLY A 118 3.66 13.28 -22.80
#